data_AF-A0A1C4VF28-F1
#
_entry.id   AF-A0A1C4VF28-F1
#
_cell.length_a   1.000
_cell.length_b   1.000
_cell.length_c   1.000
_cell.angle_alpha   90.00
_cell.angle_beta   90.00
_cell.angle_gamma   90.00
#
_symmetry.space_group_name_H-M   'P 1'
#
loop_
_entity.id
_entity.type
_entity.pdbx_description
1 polymer ?
#
loop_
_entity_poly.entity_id
_entity_poly.type
_entity_poly.pdbx_seq_one_letter_code
_entity_poly.pdbx_strand_id
1 'polypeptide(L)'
;MTATLVPGATDRLAHGGHVADGPGWFPLVAVGLLAGGYLVAAARDPRGWDHRRSAAWLAGCAVLAVAVGPLAQLPDDPRGHMTQHLLLGMVAPLGLVLGAPVTLLLRIASTPRRRFIGRLLRARPLHLIAHPVTAALLSTGGLALVLLTPLYAAAERQPTLHHALHLHYLAAGYLFAWSLAGPDPAPRRPGLAVRLGALLGAAAGHSALAKYLYAHAGALPPGLADPDPAAFRSAAQLMYYGGDVAELLLAVALFATWYHRPFRRHPARPSRSMKKRPGGQPRAARAVESRPRNARMFSSLWCVSAWSLRGPE
;
A
#
# COMPACT_ATOMS: atom_id res chain seq x y z
N MET A 1 -10.68 76.06 6.02
CA MET A 1 -11.89 75.22 5.87
C MET A 1 -11.62 74.21 4.78
N THR A 2 -11.63 72.89 4.98
CA THR A 2 -11.69 72.12 6.23
C THR A 2 -11.01 70.77 5.95
N ALA A 3 -9.91 70.45 6.63
CA ALA A 3 -9.24 69.17 6.46
C ALA A 3 -9.82 68.15 7.45
N THR A 4 -10.45 67.09 6.95
CA THR A 4 -10.99 65.99 7.76
C THR A 4 -9.88 64.99 8.11
N LEU A 5 -9.12 65.32 9.16
CA LEU A 5 -8.34 64.34 9.91
C LEU A 5 -9.30 63.44 10.72
N VAL A 6 -9.14 62.12 10.62
CA VAL A 6 -9.80 61.14 11.50
C VAL A 6 -8.71 60.41 12.31
N PRO A 7 -8.48 60.79 13.58
CA PRO A 7 -7.59 60.07 14.49
C PRO A 7 -8.38 59.31 15.57
N GLY A 8 -7.99 58.05 15.85
CA GLY A 8 -8.57 57.19 16.88
C GLY A 8 -8.51 55.72 16.48
N ALA A 9 -7.42 55.03 16.81
CA ALA A 9 -7.34 54.13 17.98
C ALA A 9 -8.12 52.82 17.76
N THR A 10 -7.51 51.73 17.30
CA THR A 10 -6.76 50.75 18.11
C THR A 10 -7.54 50.14 19.28
N ASP A 11 -8.45 49.22 18.96
CA ASP A 11 -8.65 47.98 19.71
C ASP A 11 -8.90 46.85 18.69
N ARG A 12 -8.10 45.79 18.59
CA ARG A 12 -7.83 44.74 19.59
C ARG A 12 -9.06 43.97 20.07
N LEU A 13 -9.95 43.63 19.12
CA LEU A 13 -10.74 42.40 19.17
C LEU A 13 -10.27 41.52 18.00
N ALA A 14 -9.22 40.71 18.15
CA ALA A 14 -9.27 39.45 18.90
C ALA A 14 -10.42 38.52 18.45
N HIS A 15 -10.57 38.34 17.13
CA HIS A 15 -11.38 37.28 16.56
C HIS A 15 -10.50 36.12 16.09
N GLY A 16 -10.30 35.18 17.02
CA GLY A 16 -10.11 33.76 16.73
C GLY A 16 -9.04 33.39 15.71
N GLY A 17 -7.78 33.36 16.15
CA GLY A 17 -6.85 32.39 15.57
C GLY A 17 -7.36 30.95 15.78
N HIS A 18 -6.86 30.03 14.95
CA HIS A 18 -7.19 28.59 14.86
C HIS A 18 -8.31 28.18 13.87
N VAL A 19 -7.94 28.06 12.58
CA VAL A 19 -8.31 26.86 11.80
C VAL A 19 -7.13 26.40 10.92
N ALA A 20 -6.47 25.33 11.36
CA ALA A 20 -5.73 24.35 10.53
C ALA A 20 -4.36 24.66 9.88
N ASP A 21 -3.63 25.71 10.28
CA ASP A 21 -2.15 25.70 10.15
C ASP A 21 -1.55 24.76 11.22
N GLY A 22 -1.75 23.45 11.04
CA GLY A 22 -1.02 22.44 11.78
C GLY A 22 0.48 22.57 11.45
N PRO A 23 1.39 22.56 12.43
CA PRO A 23 2.81 22.69 12.13
C PRO A 23 3.24 21.60 11.15
N GLY A 24 3.94 21.97 10.06
CA GLY A 24 4.36 21.03 9.00
C GLY A 24 5.22 19.84 9.49
N TRP A 25 5.72 19.90 10.73
CA TRP A 25 6.38 18.77 11.38
C TRP A 25 5.42 17.65 11.85
N PHE A 26 4.13 17.91 12.04
CA PHE A 26 3.17 16.92 12.57
C PHE A 26 3.13 15.61 11.75
N PRO A 27 2.94 15.64 10.41
CA PRO A 27 2.95 14.40 9.62
C PRO A 27 4.34 13.74 9.61
N LEU A 28 5.44 14.52 9.65
CA LEU A 28 6.80 13.99 9.76
C LEU A 28 7.03 13.26 11.09
N VAL A 29 6.51 13.78 12.20
CA VAL A 29 6.54 13.11 13.51
C VAL A 29 5.69 11.83 13.48
N ALA A 30 4.51 11.85 12.85
CA ALA A 30 3.71 10.64 12.67
C ALA A 30 4.47 9.56 11.86
N VAL A 31 5.19 9.94 10.80
CA VAL A 31 6.05 9.02 10.04
C VAL A 31 7.24 8.53 10.86
N GLY A 32 7.88 9.38 11.65
CA GLY A 32 8.97 9.01 12.56
C GLY A 32 8.52 8.00 13.63
N LEU A 33 7.33 8.21 14.22
CA LEU A 33 6.70 7.27 15.14
C LEU A 33 6.33 5.94 14.46
N LEU A 34 5.86 5.99 13.20
CA LEU A 34 5.54 4.80 12.40
C LEU A 34 6.79 3.97 12.08
N ALA A 35 7.90 4.61 11.71
CA ALA A 35 9.19 3.97 11.46
C ALA A 35 9.80 3.41 12.75
N GLY A 36 9.93 4.24 13.80
CA GLY A 36 10.49 3.84 15.09
C GLY A 36 9.68 2.75 15.78
N GLY A 37 8.35 2.87 15.79
CA GLY A 37 7.44 1.86 16.36
C GLY A 37 7.56 0.50 15.67
N TYR A 38 7.73 0.48 14.35
CA TYR A 38 7.99 -0.75 13.60
C TYR A 38 9.37 -1.35 13.93
N LEU A 39 10.43 -0.53 14.00
CA LEU A 39 11.77 -1.04 14.35
C LEU A 39 11.82 -1.60 15.77
N VAL A 40 11.17 -0.94 16.73
CA VAL A 40 10.99 -1.44 18.10
C VAL A 40 10.17 -2.73 18.12
N ALA A 41 9.16 -2.86 17.26
CA ALA A 41 8.41 -4.11 17.11
C ALA A 41 9.28 -5.23 16.51
N ALA A 42 10.09 -4.94 15.50
CA ALA A 42 11.01 -5.88 14.85
C ALA A 42 12.09 -6.38 15.82
N ALA A 43 12.67 -5.49 16.64
CA ALA A 43 13.65 -5.83 17.67
C ALA A 43 13.06 -6.68 18.81
N ARG A 44 11.75 -6.62 19.04
CA ARG A 44 11.02 -7.42 20.04
C ARG A 44 10.57 -8.79 19.52
N ASP A 45 10.89 -9.14 18.28
CA ASP A 45 10.48 -10.42 17.71
C ASP A 45 11.37 -11.58 18.22
N PRO A 46 10.85 -12.53 19.01
CA PRO A 46 11.67 -13.55 19.68
C PRO A 46 12.31 -14.57 18.73
N ARG A 47 12.01 -14.54 17.42
CA ARG A 47 12.62 -15.41 16.41
C ARG A 47 13.44 -14.63 15.37
N GLY A 48 13.69 -13.35 15.61
CA GLY A 48 14.28 -12.43 14.64
C GLY A 48 13.30 -12.02 13.54
N TRP A 49 13.45 -10.78 13.07
CA TRP A 49 12.64 -10.22 11.98
C TRP A 49 13.48 -10.04 10.72
N ASP A 50 12.85 -10.17 9.55
CA ASP A 50 13.53 -10.11 8.25
C ASP A 50 14.00 -8.68 7.95
N HIS A 51 15.31 -8.48 7.83
CA HIS A 51 15.91 -7.19 7.50
C HIS A 51 15.39 -6.63 6.16
N ARG A 52 15.04 -7.48 5.19
CA ARG A 52 14.48 -7.03 3.90
C ARG A 52 13.10 -6.41 4.06
N ARG A 53 12.28 -6.91 5.00
CA ARG A 53 10.99 -6.31 5.35
C ARG A 53 11.18 -4.99 6.07
N SER A 54 12.18 -4.91 6.93
CA SER A 54 12.54 -3.66 7.61
C SER A 54 13.02 -2.59 6.62
N ALA A 55 13.87 -2.95 5.66
CA ALA A 55 14.29 -2.07 4.59
C ALA A 55 13.10 -1.61 3.71
N ALA A 56 12.19 -2.51 3.33
CA ALA A 56 11.00 -2.15 2.56
C ALA A 56 10.06 -1.20 3.33
N TRP A 57 9.85 -1.46 4.63
CA TRP A 57 9.06 -0.59 5.50
C TRP A 57 9.68 0.81 5.61
N LEU A 58 10.99 0.88 5.91
CA LEU A 58 11.71 2.15 6.04
C LEU A 58 11.76 2.91 4.71
N ALA A 59 11.88 2.24 3.57
CA ALA A 59 11.76 2.87 2.25
C ALA A 59 10.36 3.46 2.04
N GLY A 60 9.30 2.73 2.42
CA GLY A 60 7.93 3.25 2.41
C GLY A 60 7.76 4.48 3.32
N CYS A 61 8.32 4.45 4.53
CA CYS A 61 8.35 5.61 5.44
C CYS A 61 9.16 6.78 4.88
N ALA A 62 10.30 6.54 4.22
CA ALA A 62 11.11 7.60 3.62
C ALA A 62 10.39 8.30 2.46
N VAL A 63 9.74 7.53 1.58
CA VAL A 63 8.89 8.09 0.50
C VAL A 63 7.72 8.88 1.10
N LEU A 64 7.08 8.36 2.16
CA LEU A 64 6.01 9.07 2.86
C LEU A 64 6.51 10.37 3.50
N ALA A 65 7.70 10.39 4.11
CA ALA A 65 8.32 11.59 4.66
C ALA A 65 8.65 12.65 3.59
N VAL A 66 9.12 12.22 2.40
CA VAL A 66 9.35 13.13 1.26
C VAL A 66 8.03 13.76 0.80
N ALA A 67 6.97 12.95 0.72
CA ALA A 67 5.65 13.40 0.27
C ALA A 67 4.94 14.35 1.26
N VAL A 68 5.08 14.16 2.57
CA VAL A 68 4.44 15.03 3.59
C VAL A 68 5.34 16.12 4.15
N GLY A 69 6.63 16.12 3.79
CA GLY A 69 7.61 17.13 4.16
C GLY A 69 7.99 17.99 2.95
N PRO A 70 9.17 17.80 2.33
CA PRO A 70 9.67 18.65 1.25
C PRO A 70 8.66 18.95 0.13
N LEU A 71 7.91 17.96 -0.36
CA LEU A 71 6.95 18.19 -1.44
C LEU A 71 5.70 18.96 -0.99
N ALA A 72 5.31 18.84 0.28
CA ALA A 72 4.20 19.58 0.88
C ALA A 72 4.56 21.05 1.21
N GLN A 73 5.82 21.45 1.00
CA GLN A 73 6.32 22.82 1.18
C GLN A 73 6.64 23.49 -0.16
N LEU A 74 6.40 22.81 -1.29
CA LEU A 74 6.50 23.44 -2.60
C LEU A 74 5.32 24.41 -2.82
N PRO A 75 5.50 25.47 -3.63
CA PRO A 75 4.37 26.29 -4.08
C PRO A 75 3.30 25.47 -4.80
N ASP A 76 2.11 26.04 -4.98
CA ASP A 76 0.91 25.44 -5.59
C ASP A 76 1.09 25.13 -7.10
N ASP A 77 2.03 24.26 -7.43
CA ASP A 77 2.29 23.71 -8.77
C ASP A 77 1.54 22.37 -8.90
N PRO A 78 0.63 22.22 -9.89
CA PRO A 78 -0.02 20.96 -10.23
C PRO A 78 0.94 19.77 -10.38
N ARG A 79 2.20 20.00 -10.77
CA ARG A 79 3.25 18.96 -10.84
C ARG A 79 3.62 18.46 -9.44
N GLY A 80 3.87 19.36 -8.49
CA GLY A 80 4.22 19.02 -7.12
C GLY A 80 3.10 18.24 -6.43
N HIS A 81 1.87 18.76 -6.56
CA HIS A 81 0.64 18.12 -6.08
C HIS A 81 0.45 16.71 -6.70
N MET A 82 0.69 16.54 -8.01
CA MET A 82 0.60 15.23 -8.66
C MET A 82 1.71 14.27 -8.23
N THR A 83 2.95 14.74 -8.07
CA THR A 83 4.04 13.94 -7.51
C THR A 83 3.72 13.48 -6.09
N GLN A 84 3.15 14.36 -5.26
CA GLN A 84 2.72 14.03 -3.91
C GLN A 84 1.66 12.91 -3.91
N HIS A 85 0.64 12.99 -4.76
CA HIS A 85 -0.37 11.93 -4.89
C HIS A 85 0.20 10.59 -5.37
N LEU A 86 1.12 10.59 -6.33
CA LEU A 86 1.79 9.36 -6.78
C LEU A 86 2.59 8.70 -5.66
N LEU A 87 3.33 9.50 -4.88
CA LEU A 87 4.11 8.98 -3.75
C LEU A 87 3.22 8.48 -2.60
N LEU A 88 2.16 9.21 -2.25
CA LEU A 88 1.22 8.83 -1.19
C LEU A 88 0.34 7.64 -1.59
N GLY A 89 -0.24 7.67 -2.78
CA GLY A 89 -1.25 6.74 -3.26
C GLY A 89 -0.71 5.46 -3.88
N MET A 90 0.55 5.44 -4.34
CA MET A 90 1.09 4.28 -5.07
C MET A 90 2.46 3.83 -4.52
N VAL A 91 3.44 4.74 -4.39
CA VAL A 91 4.83 4.33 -4.09
C VAL A 91 5.07 3.99 -2.61
N ALA A 92 4.76 4.90 -1.67
CA ALA A 92 4.93 4.62 -0.23
C ALA A 92 4.13 3.39 0.25
N PRO A 93 2.87 3.18 -0.17
CA PRO A 93 2.11 2.01 0.23
C PRO A 93 2.76 0.67 -0.13
N LEU A 94 3.48 0.57 -1.25
CA LEU A 94 4.18 -0.66 -1.64
C LEU A 94 5.23 -1.06 -0.60
N GLY A 95 6.07 -0.13 -0.17
CA GLY A 95 7.09 -0.37 0.86
C GLY A 95 6.46 -0.75 2.20
N LEU A 96 5.44 0.00 2.64
CA LEU A 96 4.71 -0.25 3.88
C LEU A 96 4.04 -1.64 3.88
N VAL A 97 3.39 -2.03 2.79
CA VAL A 97 2.74 -3.35 2.66
C VAL A 97 3.77 -4.49 2.65
N LEU A 98 4.88 -4.35 1.91
CA LEU A 98 5.93 -5.38 1.85
C LEU A 98 6.64 -5.58 3.20
N GLY A 99 6.65 -4.55 4.04
CA GLY A 99 7.06 -4.60 5.44
C GLY A 99 6.26 -5.59 6.31
N ALA A 100 5.10 -6.09 5.88
CA ALA A 100 4.29 -7.04 6.65
C ALA A 100 3.98 -6.62 8.11
N PRO A 101 3.54 -5.37 8.36
CA PRO A 101 3.36 -4.83 9.71
C PRO A 101 2.33 -5.61 10.53
N VAL A 102 1.29 -6.17 9.89
CA VAL A 102 0.27 -6.95 10.61
C VAL A 102 0.84 -8.30 11.05
N THR A 103 1.68 -8.93 10.21
CA THR A 103 2.41 -10.16 10.57
C THR A 103 3.37 -9.92 11.73
N LEU A 104 4.14 -8.82 11.69
CA LEU A 104 5.03 -8.44 12.78
C LEU A 104 4.25 -8.23 14.09
N LEU A 105 3.17 -7.43 14.03
CA LEU A 105 2.29 -7.20 15.18
C LEU A 105 1.71 -8.51 15.73
N LEU A 106 1.28 -9.45 14.87
CA LEU A 106 0.76 -10.76 15.27
C LEU A 106 1.82 -11.68 15.91
N ARG A 107 3.12 -11.49 15.61
CA ARG A 107 4.23 -12.24 16.22
C ARG A 107 4.57 -11.75 17.63
N ILE A 108 4.54 -10.44 17.86
CA ILE A 108 4.85 -9.84 19.18
C ILE A 108 3.61 -9.65 20.09
N ALA A 109 2.39 -9.73 19.54
CA ALA A 109 1.16 -9.52 20.31
C ALA A 109 0.84 -10.67 21.27
N SER A 110 0.43 -10.30 22.49
CA SER A 110 -0.15 -11.23 23.47
C SER A 110 -1.42 -11.91 22.93
N THR A 111 -1.73 -13.11 23.45
CA THR A 111 -2.87 -13.93 22.99
C THR A 111 -4.21 -13.17 22.90
N PRO A 112 -4.61 -12.30 23.85
CA PRO A 112 -5.83 -11.50 23.72
C PRO A 112 -5.79 -10.52 22.53
N ARG A 113 -4.68 -9.80 22.35
CA ARG A 113 -4.49 -8.86 21.23
C ARG A 113 -4.48 -9.59 19.90
N ARG A 114 -3.79 -10.73 19.80
CA ARG A 114 -3.77 -11.60 18.60
C ARG A 114 -5.16 -12.11 18.24
N ARG A 115 -5.99 -12.48 19.23
CA ARG A 115 -7.40 -12.84 19.03
C ARG A 115 -8.25 -11.65 18.56
N PHE A 116 -8.03 -10.46 19.08
CA PHE A 116 -8.72 -9.24 18.66
C PHE A 116 -8.39 -8.87 17.20
N ILE A 117 -7.10 -8.77 16.84
CA ILE A 117 -6.65 -8.50 15.46
C ILE A 117 -7.22 -9.57 14.51
N GLY A 118 -7.17 -10.84 14.90
CA GLY A 118 -7.77 -11.93 14.12
C GLY A 118 -9.29 -11.82 13.94
N ARG A 119 -10.04 -11.26 14.91
CA ARG A 119 -11.49 -10.97 14.75
C ARG A 119 -11.71 -9.82 13.78
N LEU A 120 -10.96 -8.72 13.92
CA LEU A 120 -11.05 -7.56 13.04
C LEU A 120 -10.73 -7.93 11.58
N LEU A 121 -9.68 -8.72 11.35
CA LEU A 121 -9.33 -9.24 10.02
C LEU A 121 -10.46 -10.05 9.39
N ARG A 122 -11.24 -10.81 10.18
CA ARG A 122 -12.38 -11.61 9.70
C ARG A 122 -13.71 -10.84 9.63
N ALA A 123 -13.73 -9.53 9.85
CA ALA A 123 -14.94 -8.74 9.78
C ALA A 123 -15.49 -8.69 8.35
N ARG A 124 -16.82 -8.84 8.19
CA ARG A 124 -17.51 -8.73 6.89
C ARG A 124 -17.17 -7.45 6.11
N PRO A 125 -17.21 -6.23 6.69
CA PRO A 125 -16.85 -5.01 5.95
C PRO A 125 -15.40 -5.04 5.45
N LEU A 126 -14.46 -5.58 6.23
CA LEU A 126 -13.07 -5.69 5.78
C LEU A 126 -12.93 -6.66 4.61
N HIS A 127 -13.70 -7.75 4.54
CA HIS A 127 -13.68 -8.64 3.35
C HIS A 127 -14.16 -7.94 2.07
N LEU A 128 -15.14 -7.04 2.17
CA LEU A 128 -15.64 -6.27 1.02
C LEU A 128 -14.59 -5.25 0.57
N ILE A 129 -14.08 -4.45 1.51
CA ILE A 129 -13.11 -3.38 1.25
C ILE A 129 -11.77 -3.97 0.77
N ALA A 130 -11.32 -5.09 1.34
CA ALA A 130 -10.09 -5.79 0.94
C ALA A 130 -10.19 -6.60 -0.37
N HIS A 131 -11.36 -6.60 -1.03
CA HIS A 131 -11.48 -7.24 -2.33
C HIS A 131 -10.69 -6.44 -3.39
N PRO A 132 -9.82 -7.05 -4.22
CA PRO A 132 -8.95 -6.32 -5.14
C PRO A 132 -9.68 -5.35 -6.08
N VAL A 133 -10.89 -5.70 -6.53
CA VAL A 133 -11.72 -4.82 -7.37
C VAL A 133 -12.21 -3.60 -6.57
N THR A 134 -12.64 -3.79 -5.32
CA THR A 134 -13.10 -2.69 -4.46
C THR A 134 -11.94 -1.77 -4.09
N ALA A 135 -10.76 -2.33 -3.81
CA ALA A 135 -9.55 -1.54 -3.57
C ALA A 135 -9.08 -0.78 -4.83
N ALA A 136 -9.15 -1.40 -6.01
CA ALA A 136 -8.88 -0.73 -7.29
C ALA A 136 -9.84 0.44 -7.55
N LEU A 137 -11.13 0.28 -7.24
CA LEU A 137 -12.14 1.34 -7.35
C LEU A 137 -11.92 2.46 -6.33
N LEU A 138 -11.55 2.16 -5.09
CA LEU A 138 -11.23 3.18 -4.08
C LEU A 138 -9.98 3.98 -4.45
N SER A 139 -8.97 3.33 -5.05
CA SER A 139 -7.74 3.99 -5.52
C SER A 139 -8.00 4.83 -6.78
N THR A 140 -8.38 4.18 -7.88
CA THR A 140 -8.51 4.82 -9.21
C THR A 140 -9.76 5.70 -9.31
N GLY A 141 -10.88 5.23 -8.73
CA GLY A 141 -12.13 5.99 -8.69
C GLY A 141 -12.08 7.16 -7.72
N GLY A 142 -11.35 7.05 -6.60
CA GLY A 142 -11.07 8.19 -5.72
C GLY A 142 -10.26 9.28 -6.44
N LEU A 143 -9.22 8.90 -7.18
CA LEU A 143 -8.45 9.82 -8.02
C LEU A 143 -9.30 10.47 -9.12
N ALA A 144 -10.14 9.68 -9.80
CA ALA A 144 -11.07 10.20 -10.80
C ALA A 144 -12.09 11.19 -10.21
N LEU A 145 -12.64 10.91 -9.03
CA LEU A 145 -13.57 11.84 -8.35
C LEU A 145 -12.89 13.18 -8.03
N VAL A 146 -11.66 13.18 -7.54
CA VAL A 146 -10.93 14.43 -7.23
C VAL A 146 -10.65 15.24 -8.50
N LEU A 147 -10.16 14.60 -9.58
CA LEU A 147 -9.73 15.29 -10.79
C LEU A 147 -10.87 15.69 -11.74
N LEU A 148 -12.01 14.98 -11.71
CA LEU A 148 -13.15 15.22 -12.60
C LEU A 148 -14.28 16.06 -11.96
N THR A 149 -14.16 16.42 -10.68
CA THR A 149 -15.16 17.23 -9.96
C THR A 149 -14.49 18.44 -9.31
N PRO A 150 -15.25 19.44 -8.81
CA PRO A 150 -14.68 20.63 -8.16
C PRO A 150 -13.94 20.35 -6.83
N LEU A 151 -13.79 19.08 -6.47
CA LEU A 151 -13.24 18.63 -5.20
C LEU A 151 -11.72 18.83 -5.12
N TYR A 152 -11.00 18.82 -6.25
CA TYR A 152 -9.62 19.33 -6.33
C TYR A 152 -9.56 20.79 -5.86
N ALA A 153 -10.29 21.69 -6.52
CA ALA A 153 -10.26 23.12 -6.21
C ALA A 153 -10.82 23.44 -4.80
N ALA A 154 -11.71 22.60 -4.27
CA ALA A 154 -12.15 22.69 -2.88
C ALA A 154 -11.05 22.28 -1.89
N ALA A 155 -10.23 21.26 -2.22
CA ALA A 155 -9.12 20.83 -1.37
C ALA A 155 -8.04 21.91 -1.26
N GLU A 156 -7.66 22.54 -2.37
CA GLU A 156 -6.69 23.65 -2.38
C GLU A 156 -7.13 24.82 -1.47
N ARG A 157 -8.44 25.07 -1.36
CA ARG A 157 -9.00 26.12 -0.49
C ARG A 157 -9.25 25.68 0.96
N GLN A 158 -9.19 24.39 1.27
CA GLN A 158 -9.57 23.86 2.58
C GLN A 158 -8.56 22.81 3.07
N PRO A 159 -7.62 23.18 3.96
CA PRO A 159 -6.56 22.29 4.44
C PRO A 159 -7.09 20.97 5.03
N THR A 160 -8.22 20.98 5.73
CA THR A 160 -8.81 19.75 6.31
C THR A 160 -9.28 18.76 5.24
N LEU A 161 -9.77 19.25 4.09
CA LEU A 161 -10.19 18.42 2.96
C LEU A 161 -8.95 17.86 2.22
N HIS A 162 -7.94 18.70 1.99
CA HIS A 162 -6.66 18.29 1.41
C HIS A 162 -5.99 17.16 2.22
N HIS A 163 -5.90 17.30 3.55
CA HIS A 163 -5.40 16.25 4.43
C HIS A 163 -6.25 14.97 4.42
N ALA A 164 -7.59 15.11 4.33
CA ALA A 164 -8.49 13.96 4.23
C ALA A 164 -8.30 13.19 2.91
N LEU A 165 -8.04 13.88 1.80
CA LEU A 165 -7.71 13.27 0.52
C LEU A 165 -6.36 12.56 0.56
N HIS A 166 -5.32 13.18 1.12
CA HIS A 166 -4.02 12.54 1.31
C HIS A 166 -4.11 11.26 2.17
N LEU A 167 -4.91 11.29 3.23
CA LEU A 167 -5.20 10.09 4.03
C LEU A 167 -5.97 9.03 3.24
N HIS A 168 -6.95 9.43 2.41
CA HIS A 168 -7.67 8.53 1.51
C HIS A 168 -6.73 7.88 0.48
N TYR A 169 -5.87 8.65 -0.19
CA TYR A 169 -4.91 8.11 -1.16
C TYR A 169 -3.96 7.09 -0.51
N LEU A 170 -3.37 7.43 0.63
CA LEU A 170 -2.50 6.51 1.39
C LEU A 170 -3.25 5.24 1.81
N ALA A 171 -4.48 5.37 2.31
CA ALA A 171 -5.29 4.24 2.75
C ALA A 171 -5.76 3.35 1.59
N ALA A 172 -6.24 3.94 0.49
CA ALA A 172 -6.68 3.23 -0.71
C ALA A 172 -5.51 2.53 -1.42
N GLY A 173 -4.37 3.22 -1.54
CA GLY A 173 -3.12 2.67 -2.06
C GLY A 173 -2.61 1.48 -1.23
N TYR A 174 -2.58 1.62 0.10
CA TYR A 174 -2.18 0.55 1.02
C TYR A 174 -3.12 -0.64 0.91
N LEU A 175 -4.43 -0.39 0.90
CA LEU A 175 -5.46 -1.41 0.73
C LEU A 175 -5.31 -2.15 -0.60
N PHE A 176 -5.06 -1.43 -1.70
CA PHE A 176 -4.90 -2.00 -3.03
C PHE A 176 -3.62 -2.85 -3.13
N ALA A 177 -2.46 -2.29 -2.76
CA ALA A 177 -1.20 -3.02 -2.69
C ALA A 177 -1.30 -4.26 -1.77
N TRP A 178 -1.97 -4.15 -0.63
CA TRP A 178 -2.21 -5.27 0.29
C TRP A 178 -3.16 -6.34 -0.28
N SER A 179 -4.24 -5.94 -0.97
CA SER A 179 -5.18 -6.88 -1.60
C SER A 179 -4.49 -7.72 -2.69
N LEU A 180 -3.52 -7.11 -3.39
CA LEU A 180 -2.71 -7.74 -4.41
C LEU A 180 -1.49 -8.46 -3.79
N ALA A 181 -0.40 -7.73 -3.59
CA ALA A 181 0.92 -8.27 -3.25
C ALA A 181 1.10 -8.56 -1.75
N GLY A 182 0.23 -8.05 -0.88
CA GLY A 182 0.47 -8.06 0.58
C GLY A 182 0.94 -9.40 1.17
N PRO A 183 2.06 -9.47 1.90
CA PRO A 183 2.49 -10.67 2.63
C PRO A 183 1.59 -10.98 3.83
N ASP A 184 0.91 -9.96 4.37
CA ASP A 184 0.06 -10.06 5.55
C ASP A 184 -1.22 -10.90 5.35
N PRO A 185 -1.79 -11.49 6.43
CA PRO A 185 -2.96 -12.37 6.33
C PRO A 185 -4.21 -11.65 5.81
N ALA A 186 -4.52 -11.83 4.53
CA ALA A 186 -5.74 -11.36 3.89
C ALA A 186 -6.78 -12.49 3.79
N PRO A 187 -7.85 -12.49 4.61
CA PRO A 187 -8.86 -13.54 4.57
C PRO A 187 -9.64 -13.51 3.25
N ARG A 188 -9.83 -14.69 2.66
CA ARG A 188 -10.45 -14.89 1.32
C ARG A 188 -9.80 -14.10 0.18
N ARG A 189 -8.50 -13.79 0.23
CA ARG A 189 -7.81 -13.17 -0.93
C ARG A 189 -8.06 -14.00 -2.21
N PRO A 190 -8.59 -13.40 -3.30
CA PRO A 190 -8.88 -14.10 -4.54
C PRO A 190 -7.65 -14.75 -5.21
N GLY A 191 -7.93 -15.61 -6.20
CA GLY A 191 -6.91 -16.23 -7.04
C GLY A 191 -6.10 -15.21 -7.85
N LEU A 192 -4.97 -15.66 -8.43
CA LEU A 192 -4.06 -14.79 -9.19
C LEU A 192 -4.77 -14.08 -10.36
N ALA A 193 -5.66 -14.76 -11.09
CA ALA A 193 -6.39 -14.17 -12.22
C ALA A 193 -7.21 -12.93 -11.82
N VAL A 194 -7.97 -12.97 -10.72
CA VAL A 194 -8.75 -11.82 -10.22
C VAL A 194 -7.82 -10.68 -9.75
N ARG A 195 -6.68 -11.02 -9.17
CA ARG A 195 -5.66 -10.03 -8.74
C ARG A 195 -4.99 -9.36 -9.94
N LEU A 196 -4.67 -10.10 -10.99
CA LEU A 196 -4.14 -9.55 -12.24
C LEU A 196 -5.19 -8.71 -12.98
N GLY A 197 -6.45 -9.18 -13.06
CA GLY A 197 -7.54 -8.40 -13.67
C GLY A 197 -7.80 -7.08 -12.95
N ALA A 198 -7.77 -7.07 -11.61
CA ALA A 198 -7.88 -5.84 -10.83
C ALA A 198 -6.67 -4.90 -11.01
N LEU A 199 -5.46 -5.44 -11.12
CA LEU A 199 -4.25 -4.65 -11.40
C LEU A 199 -4.30 -4.02 -12.80
N LEU A 200 -4.59 -4.80 -13.83
CA LEU A 200 -4.70 -4.33 -15.21
C LEU A 200 -5.87 -3.36 -15.40
N GLY A 201 -6.99 -3.57 -14.70
CA GLY A 201 -8.14 -2.66 -14.72
C GLY A 201 -7.86 -1.32 -14.04
N ALA A 202 -7.15 -1.33 -12.90
CA ALA A 202 -6.68 -0.10 -12.26
C ALA A 202 -5.70 0.65 -13.17
N ALA A 203 -4.71 -0.07 -13.72
CA ALA A 203 -3.72 0.46 -14.64
C ALA A 203 -4.35 1.12 -15.86
N ALA A 204 -5.25 0.42 -16.55
CA ALA A 204 -5.98 0.97 -17.69
C ALA A 204 -6.80 2.22 -17.30
N GLY A 205 -7.45 2.20 -16.13
CA GLY A 205 -8.22 3.35 -15.61
C GLY A 205 -7.35 4.56 -15.28
N HIS A 206 -6.20 4.37 -14.63
CA HIS A 206 -5.22 5.40 -14.30
C HIS A 206 -4.59 6.00 -15.56
N SER A 207 -4.11 5.15 -16.47
CA SER A 207 -3.61 5.54 -17.80
C SER A 207 -4.63 6.33 -18.61
N ALA A 208 -5.91 5.90 -18.61
CA ALA A 208 -6.98 6.59 -19.33
C ALA A 208 -7.31 7.95 -18.70
N LEU A 209 -7.38 8.02 -17.37
CA LEU A 209 -7.62 9.27 -16.63
C LEU A 209 -6.49 10.29 -16.88
N ALA A 210 -5.23 9.85 -16.94
CA ALA A 210 -4.11 10.73 -17.26
C ALA A 210 -4.16 11.25 -18.70
N LYS A 211 -4.48 10.40 -19.68
CA LYS A 211 -4.70 10.83 -21.07
C LYS A 211 -5.89 11.79 -21.20
N TYR A 212 -6.96 11.56 -20.44
CA TYR A 212 -8.14 12.42 -20.43
C TYR A 212 -7.83 13.80 -19.82
N LEU A 213 -7.12 13.85 -18.69
CA LEU A 213 -6.65 15.09 -18.06
C LEU A 213 -5.70 15.86 -18.99
N TYR A 214 -4.76 15.18 -19.66
CA TYR A 214 -3.86 15.80 -20.64
C TYR A 214 -4.62 16.46 -21.80
N ALA A 215 -5.63 15.77 -22.34
CA ALA A 215 -6.45 16.28 -23.44
C ALA A 215 -7.32 17.48 -23.04
N HIS A 216 -7.77 17.55 -21.78
CA HIS A 216 -8.68 18.58 -21.28
C HIS A 216 -8.02 19.52 -20.25
N ALA A 217 -6.69 19.67 -20.29
CA ALA A 217 -5.90 20.42 -19.31
C ALA A 217 -6.26 21.90 -19.13
N GLY A 218 -7.03 22.50 -20.05
CA GLY A 218 -7.57 23.86 -19.93
C GLY A 218 -8.95 23.95 -19.28
N ALA A 219 -9.57 22.81 -18.94
CA ALA A 219 -10.92 22.73 -18.34
C ALA A 219 -10.98 21.83 -17.10
N LEU A 220 -9.96 21.00 -16.85
CA LEU A 220 -9.85 20.10 -15.71
C LEU A 220 -8.53 20.33 -14.94
N PRO A 221 -8.55 20.27 -13.61
CA PRO A 221 -9.71 20.07 -12.73
C PRO A 221 -10.67 21.27 -12.71
N PRO A 222 -12.00 21.04 -12.60
CA PRO A 222 -12.98 22.13 -12.66
C PRO A 222 -13.02 22.93 -11.34
N GLY A 223 -13.48 24.18 -11.41
CA GLY A 223 -13.61 25.06 -10.23
C GLY A 223 -12.32 25.79 -9.81
N LEU A 224 -11.27 25.71 -10.64
CA LEU A 224 -10.10 26.59 -10.60
C LEU A 224 -10.41 27.90 -11.34
N ALA A 225 -9.86 29.02 -10.86
CA ALA A 225 -10.15 30.35 -11.40
C ALA A 225 -9.29 30.70 -12.64
N ASP A 226 -8.01 30.32 -12.64
CA ASP A 226 -7.07 30.54 -13.73
C ASP A 226 -6.08 29.35 -13.83
N PRO A 227 -6.48 28.22 -14.45
CA PRO A 227 -5.64 27.03 -14.54
C PRO A 227 -4.61 27.14 -15.68
N ASP A 228 -3.30 27.05 -15.38
CA ASP A 228 -2.27 26.93 -16.43
C ASP A 228 -2.37 25.57 -17.15
N PRO A 229 -2.77 25.52 -18.43
CA PRO A 229 -2.92 24.27 -19.15
C PRO A 229 -1.56 23.59 -19.43
N ALA A 230 -0.45 24.33 -19.41
CA ALA A 230 0.89 23.76 -19.59
C ALA A 230 1.33 22.98 -18.34
N ALA A 231 1.18 23.57 -17.14
CA ALA A 231 1.36 22.87 -15.88
C ALA A 231 0.47 21.61 -15.80
N PHE A 232 -0.84 21.72 -16.07
CA PHE A 232 -1.74 20.55 -16.01
C PHE A 232 -1.41 19.45 -17.02
N ARG A 233 -0.96 19.78 -18.24
CA ARG A 233 -0.42 18.76 -19.19
C ARG A 233 0.79 18.04 -18.62
N SER A 234 1.75 18.76 -18.05
CA SER A 234 2.94 18.14 -17.45
C SER A 234 2.62 17.34 -16.18
N ALA A 235 1.66 17.77 -15.37
CA ALA A 235 1.13 16.99 -14.25
C ALA A 235 0.46 15.69 -14.74
N ALA A 236 -0.35 15.76 -15.81
CA ALA A 236 -0.95 14.58 -16.43
C ALA A 236 0.11 13.61 -17.00
N GLN A 237 1.21 14.10 -17.57
CA GLN A 237 2.34 13.27 -17.99
C GLN A 237 3.04 12.59 -16.79
N LEU A 238 3.28 13.32 -15.70
CA LEU A 238 3.80 12.75 -14.45
C LEU A 238 2.87 11.66 -13.91
N MET A 239 1.55 11.91 -13.91
CA MET A 239 0.55 10.92 -13.51
C MET A 239 0.61 9.66 -14.38
N TYR A 240 0.76 9.81 -15.70
CA TYR A 240 0.88 8.71 -16.64
C TYR A 240 2.14 7.86 -16.39
N TYR A 241 3.32 8.45 -16.55
CA TYR A 241 4.58 7.70 -16.46
C TYR A 241 4.90 7.25 -15.03
N GLY A 242 4.57 8.05 -14.02
CA GLY A 242 4.73 7.69 -12.61
C GLY A 242 3.77 6.58 -12.18
N GLY A 243 2.54 6.58 -12.72
CA GLY A 243 1.56 5.50 -12.56
C GLY A 243 2.07 4.19 -13.13
N ASP A 244 2.46 4.17 -14.40
CA ASP A 244 3.01 3.00 -15.09
C ASP A 244 4.19 2.38 -14.31
N VAL A 245 5.11 3.20 -13.78
CA VAL A 245 6.23 2.73 -12.95
C VAL A 245 5.76 2.12 -11.63
N ALA A 246 4.85 2.77 -10.92
CA ALA A 246 4.35 2.26 -9.63
C ALA A 246 3.51 0.98 -9.79
N GLU A 247 2.77 0.85 -10.89
CA GLU A 247 2.00 -0.33 -11.25
C GLU A 247 2.89 -1.49 -11.69
N LEU A 248 3.98 -1.21 -12.40
CA LEU A 248 5.01 -2.21 -12.71
C LEU A 248 5.70 -2.71 -11.42
N LEU A 249 6.02 -1.82 -10.48
CA LEU A 249 6.53 -2.21 -9.16
C LEU A 249 5.53 -3.08 -8.38
N LEU A 250 4.24 -2.74 -8.44
CA LEU A 250 3.16 -3.55 -7.84
C LEU A 250 2.99 -4.91 -8.54
N ALA A 251 3.16 -4.97 -9.87
CA ALA A 251 3.17 -6.22 -10.64
C ALA A 251 4.36 -7.11 -10.22
N VAL A 252 5.56 -6.55 -10.14
CA VAL A 252 6.76 -7.27 -9.66
C VAL A 252 6.55 -7.79 -8.24
N ALA A 253 6.01 -6.97 -7.34
CA ALA A 253 5.67 -7.39 -5.97
C ALA A 253 4.61 -8.51 -5.96
N LEU A 254 3.58 -8.42 -6.82
CA LEU A 254 2.52 -9.42 -6.97
C LEU A 254 3.06 -10.77 -7.46
N PHE A 255 3.97 -10.77 -8.45
CA PHE A 255 4.59 -11.98 -8.99
C PHE A 255 5.61 -12.57 -8.02
N ALA A 256 6.48 -11.77 -7.40
CA ALA A 256 7.43 -12.23 -6.39
C ALA A 256 6.71 -12.89 -5.19
N THR A 257 5.65 -12.26 -4.68
CA THR A 257 4.84 -12.78 -3.56
C THR A 257 3.89 -13.92 -3.94
N TRP A 258 3.77 -14.25 -5.23
CA TRP A 258 3.14 -15.46 -5.73
C TRP A 258 4.17 -16.59 -5.91
N TYR A 259 5.29 -16.32 -6.57
CA TYR A 259 6.36 -17.27 -6.85
C TYR A 259 7.00 -17.83 -5.58
N HIS A 260 7.25 -16.99 -4.58
CA HIS A 260 7.81 -17.42 -3.29
C HIS A 260 6.79 -18.07 -2.33
N ARG A 261 5.55 -18.37 -2.77
CA ARG A 261 4.62 -19.14 -1.93
C ARG A 261 5.06 -20.60 -1.93
N PRO A 262 5.52 -21.17 -0.80
CA PRO A 262 5.80 -22.59 -0.76
C PRO A 262 4.51 -23.35 -1.07
N PHE A 263 4.57 -24.24 -2.06
CA PHE A 263 3.48 -25.15 -2.35
C PHE A 263 3.14 -25.89 -1.06
N ARG A 264 2.00 -25.54 -0.44
CA ARG A 264 1.47 -26.32 0.67
C ARG A 264 1.12 -27.67 0.08
N ARG A 265 2.03 -28.65 0.24
CA ARG A 265 1.70 -30.06 0.06
C ARG A 265 0.40 -30.27 0.81
N HIS A 266 -0.69 -30.57 0.10
CA HIS A 266 -1.93 -30.92 0.76
C HIS A 266 -1.57 -32.02 1.77
N PRO A 267 -1.88 -31.85 3.07
CA PRO A 267 -1.71 -32.97 3.99
C PRO A 267 -2.49 -34.11 3.37
N ALA A 268 -1.80 -35.22 3.10
CA ALA A 268 -2.39 -36.35 2.40
C ALA A 268 -3.72 -36.65 3.10
N ARG A 269 -4.84 -36.64 2.35
CA ARG A 269 -6.16 -36.98 2.89
C ARG A 269 -5.94 -38.22 3.75
N PRO A 270 -6.22 -38.19 5.07
CA PRO A 270 -5.93 -39.33 5.92
C PRO A 270 -6.61 -40.52 5.27
N SER A 271 -5.81 -41.47 4.76
CA SER A 271 -6.33 -42.63 4.07
C SER A 271 -7.26 -43.29 5.07
N ARG A 272 -8.53 -43.42 4.69
CA ARG A 272 -9.60 -43.82 5.59
C ARG A 272 -9.20 -45.19 6.11
N SER A 273 -8.64 -45.24 7.32
CA SER A 273 -7.94 -46.43 7.81
C SER A 273 -8.92 -47.57 7.77
N MET A 274 -8.64 -48.55 6.90
CA MET A 274 -9.59 -49.60 6.59
C MET A 274 -9.77 -50.39 7.88
N LYS A 275 -10.91 -50.19 8.54
CA LYS A 275 -11.19 -50.69 9.89
C LYS A 275 -10.99 -52.20 9.86
N LYS A 276 -9.90 -52.68 10.44
CA LYS A 276 -9.47 -54.09 10.39
C LYS A 276 -10.62 -54.92 10.99
N ARG A 277 -11.38 -55.63 10.15
CA ARG A 277 -12.35 -56.62 10.63
C ARG A 277 -11.53 -57.73 11.31
N PRO A 278 -11.80 -58.11 12.56
CA PRO A 278 -11.19 -59.29 13.14
C PRO A 278 -11.78 -60.53 12.46
N GLY A 279 -10.93 -61.46 12.03
CA GLY A 279 -11.32 -62.70 11.36
C GLY A 279 -11.18 -62.67 9.84
N GLY A 280 -10.19 -63.39 9.31
CA GLY A 280 -9.92 -63.55 7.88
C GLY A 280 -8.47 -63.90 7.61
N GLN A 281 -8.20 -65.15 7.19
CA GLN A 281 -6.86 -65.73 7.05
C GLN A 281 -6.00 -65.03 5.95
N PRO A 282 -4.66 -65.06 6.05
CA PRO A 282 -3.78 -64.48 5.03
C PRO A 282 -3.78 -65.34 3.76
N ARG A 283 -4.07 -64.74 2.60
CA ARG A 283 -3.89 -65.37 1.28
C ARG A 283 -2.76 -64.67 0.51
N ALA A 284 -2.03 -65.46 -0.28
CA ALA A 284 -0.66 -65.18 -0.71
C ALA A 284 -0.48 -63.99 -1.68
N ALA A 285 0.80 -63.62 -1.83
CA ALA A 285 1.31 -62.48 -2.58
C ALA A 285 0.85 -62.37 -4.04
N ARG A 286 0.74 -61.13 -4.51
CA ARG A 286 1.10 -60.75 -5.89
C ARG A 286 1.98 -59.50 -5.85
N ALA A 287 3.17 -59.59 -6.43
CA ALA A 287 4.00 -58.44 -6.68
C ALA A 287 3.32 -57.57 -7.75
N VAL A 288 3.22 -56.26 -7.49
CA VAL A 288 2.91 -55.26 -8.51
C VAL A 288 4.09 -54.31 -8.55
N GLU A 289 4.85 -54.43 -9.63
CA GLU A 289 6.04 -53.64 -9.89
C GLU A 289 5.65 -52.16 -10.11
N SER A 290 6.22 -51.25 -9.33
CA SER A 290 5.97 -49.81 -9.46
C SER A 290 7.24 -49.10 -9.92
N ARG A 291 7.23 -48.70 -11.20
CA ARG A 291 8.32 -47.92 -11.83
C ARG A 291 8.53 -46.60 -11.08
N PRO A 292 9.78 -46.19 -10.79
CA PRO A 292 10.06 -44.87 -10.23
C PRO A 292 9.76 -43.78 -11.27
N ARG A 293 8.86 -42.85 -10.94
CA ARG A 293 8.71 -41.59 -11.69
C ARG A 293 9.81 -40.63 -11.26
N ASN A 294 10.70 -40.29 -12.19
CA ASN A 294 11.74 -39.27 -12.01
C ASN A 294 11.18 -37.95 -11.47
N ALA A 295 11.46 -37.64 -10.20
CA ALA A 295 11.34 -36.30 -9.66
C ALA A 295 12.64 -35.55 -9.95
N ARG A 296 12.62 -34.59 -10.89
CA ARG A 296 13.82 -33.81 -11.23
C ARG A 296 14.24 -32.94 -10.03
N MET A 297 15.44 -33.25 -9.54
CA MET A 297 16.17 -32.50 -8.54
C MET A 297 16.78 -31.25 -9.20
N PHE A 298 16.17 -30.08 -8.99
CA PHE A 298 16.83 -28.78 -9.19
C PHE A 298 16.18 -27.72 -8.29
N SER A 299 16.81 -27.44 -7.16
CA SER A 299 16.45 -26.38 -6.21
C SER A 299 17.74 -25.80 -5.62
N SER A 300 18.53 -25.16 -6.47
CA SER A 300 19.83 -24.62 -6.11
C SER A 300 20.25 -23.51 -7.08
N LEU A 301 19.65 -22.32 -6.91
CA LEU A 301 20.10 -21.06 -7.50
C LEU A 301 19.44 -19.91 -6.70
N TRP A 302 19.93 -19.72 -5.47
CA TRP A 302 19.92 -18.52 -4.61
C TRP A 302 20.50 -18.93 -3.24
N CYS A 303 21.65 -19.63 -3.29
CA CYS A 303 22.50 -19.92 -2.15
C CYS A 303 23.90 -19.36 -2.48
N VAL A 304 23.95 -18.04 -2.57
CA VAL A 304 25.17 -17.24 -2.68
C VAL A 304 25.14 -16.28 -1.48
N SER A 305 26.31 -16.04 -0.89
CA SER A 305 26.49 -15.28 0.36
C SER A 305 26.18 -16.06 1.65
N ALA A 306 26.83 -17.22 1.80
CA ALA A 306 27.37 -17.63 3.08
C ALA A 306 28.91 -17.69 2.96
N TRP A 307 29.60 -17.47 4.09
CA TRP A 307 31.03 -17.75 4.28
C TRP A 307 32.07 -16.89 3.53
N SER A 308 32.65 -15.93 4.27
CA SER A 308 34.11 -15.78 4.38
C SER A 308 34.45 -15.21 5.76
N LEU A 309 35.68 -15.45 6.23
CA LEU A 309 36.25 -15.00 7.51
C LEU A 309 35.71 -15.66 8.80
N ARG A 310 36.04 -16.95 8.99
CA ARG A 310 36.52 -17.40 10.31
C ARG A 310 37.44 -18.62 10.23
N GLY A 311 38.66 -18.44 10.75
CA GLY A 311 39.64 -19.47 11.08
C GLY A 311 40.80 -19.64 10.07
N PRO A 312 41.93 -20.23 10.49
CA PRO A 312 42.44 -20.39 11.86
C PRO A 312 43.79 -19.67 12.09
N GLU A 313 44.09 -19.35 13.35
CA GLU A 313 45.31 -19.65 14.15
C GLU A 313 45.00 -19.26 15.61
#